data_AF-A0A397DQC2-F1
#
_entry.id   AF-A0A397DQC2-F1
#
_cell.length_a   1.000
_cell.length_b   1.000
_cell.length_c   1.000
_cell.angle_alpha   90.00
_cell.angle_beta   90.00
_cell.angle_gamma   90.00
#
_symmetry.space_group_name_H-M   'P 1'
#
loop_
_entity.id
_entity.type
_entity.pdbx_description
1 polymer ?
#
loop_
_entity_poly.entity_id
_entity_poly.type
_entity_poly.pdbx_seq_one_letter_code
_entity_poly.pdbx_strand_id
1 'polypeptide(L)'
;MAAAPSSSFVDRYRLVQESVLDMSLSDIDIVLLGGDNDDHLSSSLSRSTTMAVEQCMICLDTTTDIVRSAEKRRSTMEVNRSTVDMDLYEEDIGRCAACPAVYCFPCFREYIRHKVINGEVRANQLVCPGACRLSLTKRTLRHNMSDITYQKYVDFLEMQQQVLQGARYCPRPECGQVLPNTSAKKNNNRRVYCTACEKESCFKCGSDFHPIPMCGDRNYSSWCRNNHVQACPNCTWAIEKTGGCKHMSCTRCSFEFCWYCHQDWSTHSKVKCYPLAYIRSKHRYFGRTVPVRLVTKTVFAGVAAGAVVAGTGVVLAVLPPVLLWHCGVYVKDKITGH
;
A
#
# COMPACT_ATOMS: atom_id res chain seq x y z
N MET A 1 -18.20 -35.01 19.50
CA MET A 1 -17.78 -33.60 19.64
C MET A 1 -16.77 -33.28 18.54
N ALA A 2 -17.26 -32.84 17.39
CA ALA A 2 -16.43 -32.49 16.24
C ALA A 2 -16.36 -30.96 16.12
N ALA A 3 -15.14 -30.42 16.15
CA ALA A 3 -14.87 -28.99 16.05
C ALA A 3 -14.95 -28.52 14.59
N ALA A 4 -15.62 -27.38 14.38
CA ALA A 4 -15.77 -26.73 13.08
C ALA A 4 -14.43 -26.17 12.55
N PRO A 5 -14.20 -26.14 11.22
CA PRO A 5 -12.97 -25.62 10.64
C PRO A 5 -12.93 -24.09 10.61
N SER A 6 -11.76 -23.54 10.90
CA SER A 6 -11.45 -22.10 10.84
C SER A 6 -11.47 -21.59 9.40
N SER A 7 -12.35 -20.63 9.11
CA SER A 7 -12.54 -19.96 7.81
C SER A 7 -11.29 -19.19 7.35
N SER A 8 -10.99 -19.28 6.06
CA SER A 8 -9.86 -18.59 5.41
C SER A 8 -10.13 -17.09 5.23
N PHE A 9 -9.08 -16.30 5.01
CA PHE A 9 -9.16 -14.84 4.77
C PHE A 9 -10.05 -14.48 3.57
N VAL A 10 -10.22 -15.40 2.61
CA VAL A 10 -11.10 -15.24 1.44
C VAL A 10 -12.59 -15.30 1.84
N ASP A 11 -12.94 -16.11 2.84
CA ASP A 11 -14.32 -16.25 3.32
C ASP A 11 -14.81 -15.01 4.07
N ARG A 12 -13.89 -14.29 4.73
CA ARG A 12 -14.18 -13.04 5.43
C ARG A 12 -14.45 -11.86 4.49
N TYR A 13 -13.91 -11.90 3.26
CA TYR A 13 -14.14 -10.88 2.24
C TYR A 13 -15.49 -11.09 1.51
N ARG A 14 -15.95 -12.33 1.41
CA ARG A 14 -17.23 -12.68 0.78
C ARG A 14 -18.45 -12.26 1.63
N LEU A 15 -18.35 -12.39 2.95
CA LEU A 15 -19.41 -12.01 3.90
C LEU A 15 -19.68 -10.50 3.94
N VAL A 16 -18.66 -9.66 3.69
CA VAL A 16 -18.84 -8.20 3.59
C VAL A 16 -19.48 -7.80 2.25
N GLN A 17 -19.37 -8.64 1.22
CA GLN A 17 -19.90 -8.37 -0.10
C GLN A 17 -21.36 -8.84 -0.26
N GLU A 18 -21.77 -9.86 0.50
CA GLU A 18 -23.16 -10.33 0.53
C GLU A 18 -24.07 -9.48 1.45
N SER A 19 -23.54 -8.79 2.47
CA SER A 19 -24.32 -7.90 3.33
C SER A 19 -24.65 -6.53 2.70
N VAL A 20 -24.17 -6.25 1.50
CA VAL A 20 -24.35 -4.96 0.79
C VAL A 20 -25.39 -5.06 -0.34
N LEU A 21 -25.98 -6.25 -0.55
CA LEU A 21 -26.94 -6.49 -1.63
C LEU A 21 -28.42 -6.60 -1.20
N ASP A 22 -28.77 -6.39 0.08
CA ASP A 22 -30.18 -6.48 0.53
C ASP A 22 -30.55 -5.43 1.60
N MET A 23 -30.40 -4.13 1.27
CA MET A 23 -31.12 -3.08 2.01
C MET A 23 -31.91 -2.21 1.04
N SER A 24 -33.19 -2.54 0.95
CA SER A 24 -34.25 -1.77 0.31
C SER A 24 -34.42 -0.39 0.96
N LEU A 25 -34.73 0.61 0.14
CA LEU A 25 -35.18 1.93 0.54
C LEU A 25 -36.57 1.86 1.19
N SER A 26 -36.61 1.71 2.50
CA SER A 26 -37.68 2.21 3.38
C SER A 26 -37.21 1.99 4.81
N ASP A 27 -37.51 2.92 5.71
CA ASP A 27 -37.27 2.83 7.15
C ASP A 27 -35.93 3.40 7.64
N ILE A 28 -35.81 4.73 7.60
CA ILE A 28 -35.17 5.46 8.70
C ILE A 28 -36.15 6.56 9.12
N ASP A 29 -36.91 6.26 10.17
CA ASP A 29 -37.72 7.20 10.91
C ASP A 29 -36.84 8.27 11.57
N ILE A 30 -37.24 9.52 11.38
CA ILE A 30 -36.70 10.69 12.06
C ILE A 30 -37.25 10.68 13.49
N VAL A 31 -36.41 10.35 14.47
CA VAL A 31 -36.73 10.57 15.89
C VAL A 31 -36.22 11.95 16.29
N LEU A 32 -37.14 12.91 16.29
CA LEU A 32 -37.03 14.18 17.03
C LEU A 32 -37.30 13.88 18.51
N LEU A 33 -36.38 14.25 19.41
CA LEU A 33 -36.71 14.46 20.82
C LEU A 33 -36.16 15.82 21.25
N GLY A 34 -37.08 16.70 21.64
CA GLY A 34 -36.81 17.99 22.25
C GLY A 34 -37.01 17.97 23.77
N GLY A 35 -36.49 19.03 24.40
CA GLY A 35 -36.98 19.66 25.64
C GLY A 35 -36.78 18.91 26.95
N ASP A 36 -35.91 19.41 27.84
CA ASP A 36 -36.36 20.23 28.99
C ASP A 36 -35.17 20.84 29.76
N ASN A 37 -35.44 22.01 30.35
CA ASN A 37 -34.53 22.97 30.98
C ASN A 37 -34.18 22.63 32.44
N ASP A 38 -33.04 23.12 32.95
CA ASP A 38 -32.99 24.18 33.98
C ASP A 38 -31.56 24.37 34.58
N ASP A 39 -31.08 25.59 34.39
CA ASP A 39 -30.44 26.52 35.35
C ASP A 39 -29.03 26.36 36.00
N HIS A 40 -28.33 27.50 35.85
CA HIS A 40 -27.32 28.13 36.70
C HIS A 40 -25.90 27.55 36.76
N LEU A 41 -24.96 28.19 36.04
CA LEU A 41 -23.92 29.03 36.66
C LEU A 41 -23.20 29.88 35.60
N SER A 42 -23.33 31.19 35.73
CA SER A 42 -22.66 32.21 34.93
C SER A 42 -21.19 32.33 35.35
N SER A 43 -20.28 32.02 34.42
CA SER A 43 -18.92 32.56 34.43
C SER A 43 -18.52 32.91 33.01
N SER A 44 -18.41 34.21 32.80
CA SER A 44 -17.93 34.89 31.61
C SER A 44 -16.56 34.37 31.15
N LEU A 45 -16.56 33.53 30.11
CA LEU A 45 -15.47 33.47 29.15
C LEU A 45 -16.07 33.85 27.79
N SER A 46 -15.60 34.98 27.26
CA SER A 46 -15.82 35.39 25.88
C SER A 46 -15.25 34.31 24.94
N ARG A 47 -16.08 33.33 24.58
CA ARG A 47 -15.85 32.50 23.40
C ARG A 47 -16.02 33.40 22.18
N SER A 48 -14.91 34.01 21.78
CA SER A 48 -14.74 34.48 20.41
C SER A 48 -14.86 33.24 19.52
N THR A 49 -16.07 32.98 19.04
CA THR A 49 -16.34 31.90 18.10
C THR A 49 -15.85 32.42 16.76
N THR A 50 -14.54 32.38 16.54
CA THR A 50 -13.96 32.52 15.21
C THR A 50 -14.58 31.40 14.38
N MET A 51 -15.51 31.75 13.49
CA MET A 51 -16.08 30.78 12.56
C MET A 51 -14.92 30.11 11.83
N ALA A 52 -14.82 28.79 11.94
CA ALA A 52 -13.78 28.04 11.25
C ALA A 52 -13.96 28.28 9.75
N VAL A 53 -13.00 28.97 9.14
CA VAL A 53 -13.04 29.24 7.71
C VAL A 53 -12.86 27.91 6.99
N GLU A 54 -13.88 27.50 6.25
CA GLU A 54 -13.79 26.30 5.43
C GLU A 54 -12.77 26.55 4.30
N GLN A 55 -11.78 25.68 4.22
CA GLN A 55 -10.69 25.76 3.26
C GLN A 55 -10.59 24.45 2.47
N CYS A 56 -10.16 24.55 1.22
CA CYS A 56 -9.79 23.38 0.45
C CYS A 56 -8.59 22.69 1.10
N MET A 57 -8.69 21.42 1.46
CA MET A 57 -7.56 20.71 2.08
C MET A 57 -6.34 20.51 1.19
N ILE A 58 -6.45 20.76 -0.11
CA ILE A 58 -5.38 20.52 -1.08
C ILE A 58 -4.62 21.83 -1.36
N CYS A 59 -5.32 22.91 -1.72
CA CYS A 59 -4.69 24.20 -2.01
C CYS A 59 -4.70 25.19 -0.84
N LEU A 60 -5.45 24.91 0.23
CA LEU A 60 -5.63 25.75 1.41
C LEU A 60 -6.37 27.07 1.17
N ASP A 61 -6.85 27.32 -0.04
CA ASP A 61 -7.71 28.46 -0.35
C ASP A 61 -9.05 28.36 0.39
N THR A 62 -9.54 29.50 0.87
CA THR A 62 -10.86 29.59 1.50
C THR A 62 -11.96 29.34 0.48
N THR A 63 -13.11 28.83 0.91
CA THR A 63 -14.28 28.67 0.04
C THR A 63 -14.65 29.99 -0.66
N THR A 64 -14.52 31.13 0.02
CA THR A 64 -14.76 32.45 -0.56
C THR A 64 -13.77 32.81 -1.67
N ASP A 65 -12.49 32.47 -1.52
CA ASP A 65 -11.48 32.74 -2.55
C ASP A 65 -11.65 31.83 -3.76
N ILE A 66 -12.06 30.57 -3.54
CA ILE A 66 -12.37 29.61 -4.61
C ILE A 66 -13.54 30.11 -5.46
N VAL A 67 -14.64 30.54 -4.81
CA VAL A 67 -15.82 31.09 -5.50
C VAL A 67 -15.44 32.35 -6.28
N ARG A 68 -14.72 33.30 -5.66
CA ARG A 68 -14.26 34.53 -6.32
C ARG A 68 -13.34 34.23 -7.52
N SER A 69 -12.45 33.26 -7.39
CA SER A 69 -11.57 32.81 -8.48
C SER A 69 -12.35 32.15 -9.62
N ALA A 70 -13.41 31.40 -9.32
CA ALA A 70 -14.29 30.83 -10.32
C ALA A 70 -15.12 31.89 -11.04
N GLU A 71 -15.69 32.85 -10.31
CA GLU A 71 -16.41 34.00 -10.89
C GLU A 71 -15.52 34.83 -11.81
N LYS A 72 -14.28 35.15 -11.40
CA LYS A 72 -13.33 35.87 -12.25
C LYS A 72 -13.00 35.09 -13.53
N ARG A 73 -12.85 33.76 -13.46
CA ARG A 73 -12.64 32.92 -14.65
C ARG A 73 -13.86 32.91 -15.56
N ARG A 74 -15.07 32.88 -14.99
CA ARG A 74 -16.34 32.98 -15.72
C ARG A 74 -16.47 34.33 -16.44
N SER A 75 -16.21 35.44 -15.75
CA SER A 75 -16.29 36.77 -16.36
C SER A 75 -15.27 36.97 -17.50
N THR A 76 -14.09 36.34 -17.42
CA THR A 76 -13.14 36.33 -18.54
C THR A 76 -13.54 35.43 -19.71
N MET A 77 -14.37 34.39 -19.47
CA MET A 77 -14.91 33.51 -20.52
C MET A 77 -16.13 34.12 -21.23
N GLU A 78 -16.99 34.85 -20.51
CA GLU A 78 -18.16 35.54 -21.09
C GLU A 78 -17.78 36.67 -22.05
N VAL A 79 -16.62 37.31 -21.87
CA VAL A 79 -16.10 38.31 -22.82
C VAL A 79 -15.73 37.68 -24.18
N ASN A 80 -15.73 36.35 -24.32
CA ASN A 80 -15.20 35.66 -25.50
C ASN A 80 -16.08 34.53 -26.08
N ARG A 81 -17.41 34.52 -25.89
CA ARG A 81 -18.26 33.56 -26.63
C ARG A 81 -19.69 34.02 -26.90
N SER A 82 -20.05 34.01 -28.18
CA SER A 82 -21.41 33.99 -28.70
C SER A 82 -22.13 32.70 -28.26
N THR A 83 -23.25 32.90 -27.55
CA THR A 83 -24.41 32.00 -27.40
C THR A 83 -24.10 30.50 -27.32
N VAL A 84 -23.97 29.95 -26.09
CA VAL A 84 -24.33 28.56 -25.79
C VAL A 84 -25.02 28.51 -24.42
N ASP A 85 -26.04 27.65 -24.36
CA ASP A 85 -27.01 27.37 -23.29
C ASP A 85 -26.54 27.49 -21.83
N MET A 86 -27.46 28.03 -21.03
CA MET A 86 -27.35 28.47 -19.63
C MET A 86 -27.77 27.40 -18.60
N ASP A 87 -27.66 26.10 -18.91
CA ASP A 87 -28.21 25.03 -18.06
C ASP A 87 -27.16 24.10 -17.41
N LEU A 88 -25.92 24.55 -17.22
CA LEU A 88 -24.89 23.82 -16.46
C LEU A 88 -24.37 24.66 -15.29
N TYR A 89 -25.26 24.99 -14.37
CA TYR A 89 -24.92 25.48 -13.03
C TYR A 89 -24.49 24.32 -12.11
N GLU A 90 -23.68 24.64 -11.10
CA GLU A 90 -23.23 23.82 -9.95
C GLU A 90 -22.02 22.88 -10.18
N GLU A 91 -20.94 22.84 -9.38
CA GLU A 91 -20.53 23.45 -8.10
C GLU A 91 -19.00 23.66 -8.21
N ASP A 92 -18.41 24.73 -7.67
CA ASP A 92 -16.94 24.94 -7.71
C ASP A 92 -16.20 24.27 -6.52
N ILE A 93 -16.97 23.79 -5.54
CA ILE A 93 -16.50 23.20 -4.28
C ILE A 93 -17.22 21.88 -4.05
N GLY A 94 -16.48 20.83 -3.70
CA GLY A 94 -17.03 19.55 -3.27
C GLY A 94 -16.77 19.27 -1.79
N ARG A 95 -17.64 18.46 -1.19
CA ARG A 95 -17.55 18.02 0.22
C ARG A 95 -17.55 16.50 0.30
N CYS A 96 -16.82 15.95 1.27
CA CYS A 96 -16.93 14.54 1.59
C CYS A 96 -18.21 14.27 2.40
N ALA A 97 -18.93 13.21 2.05
CA ALA A 97 -20.12 12.79 2.80
C ALA A 97 -19.79 12.21 4.19
N ALA A 98 -18.54 11.82 4.46
CA ALA A 98 -18.15 11.07 5.65
C ALA A 98 -17.22 11.83 6.62
N CYS A 99 -16.72 13.02 6.24
CA CYS A 99 -15.86 13.83 7.11
C CYS A 99 -15.92 15.31 6.69
N PRO A 100 -15.42 16.27 7.50
CA PRO A 100 -15.54 17.72 7.24
C PRO A 100 -14.60 18.21 6.11
N ALA A 101 -14.25 17.31 5.21
CA ALA A 101 -13.34 17.50 4.12
C ALA A 101 -13.98 18.34 3.01
N VAL A 102 -13.41 19.52 2.76
CA VAL A 102 -13.78 20.42 1.65
C VAL A 102 -12.65 20.46 0.62
N TYR A 103 -13.00 20.47 -0.67
CA TYR A 103 -12.03 20.56 -1.75
C TYR A 103 -12.56 21.35 -2.94
N CYS A 104 -11.66 22.03 -3.65
CA CYS A 104 -11.96 22.64 -4.93
C CYS A 104 -12.01 21.56 -6.02
N PHE A 105 -12.96 21.64 -6.98
CA PHE A 105 -13.01 20.65 -8.07
C PHE A 105 -11.72 20.56 -8.91
N PRO A 106 -11.04 21.67 -9.27
CA PRO A 106 -9.73 21.60 -9.94
C PRO A 106 -8.71 20.76 -9.16
N CYS A 107 -8.61 21.00 -7.84
CA CYS A 107 -7.72 20.31 -6.93
C CYS A 107 -8.06 18.81 -6.87
N PHE A 108 -9.34 18.49 -6.78
CA PHE A 108 -9.83 17.12 -6.67
C PHE A 108 -9.63 16.32 -7.96
N ARG A 109 -9.89 16.93 -9.12
CA ARG A 109 -9.62 16.34 -10.44
C ARG A 109 -8.13 16.05 -10.62
N GLU A 110 -7.27 16.98 -10.20
CA GLU A 110 -5.83 16.80 -10.29
C GLU A 110 -5.31 15.71 -9.33
N TYR A 111 -5.83 15.67 -8.10
CA TYR A 111 -5.58 14.59 -7.15
C TYR A 111 -5.94 13.22 -7.75
N ILE A 112 -7.14 13.10 -8.31
CA ILE A 112 -7.61 11.86 -8.96
C ILE A 112 -6.71 11.51 -10.15
N ARG A 113 -6.39 12.47 -11.02
CA ARG A 113 -5.54 12.28 -12.20
C ARG A 113 -4.17 11.75 -11.80
N HIS A 114 -3.52 12.35 -10.79
CA HIS A 114 -2.22 11.91 -10.30
C HIS A 114 -2.27 10.49 -9.73
N LYS A 115 -3.32 10.15 -8.97
CA LYS A 115 -3.54 8.79 -8.46
C LYS A 115 -3.68 7.76 -9.59
N VAL A 116 -4.47 8.07 -10.61
CA VAL A 116 -4.68 7.16 -11.75
C VAL A 116 -3.39 6.99 -12.56
N ILE A 117 -2.68 8.08 -12.88
CA ILE A 117 -1.44 8.02 -13.68
C ILE A 117 -0.36 7.19 -12.98
N ASN A 118 -0.27 7.27 -11.66
CA ASN A 118 0.67 6.48 -10.86
C ASN A 118 0.20 5.02 -10.62
N GLY A 119 -0.94 4.61 -11.16
CA GLY A 119 -1.50 3.27 -10.98
C GLY A 119 -2.04 2.99 -9.58
N GLU A 120 -2.27 4.03 -8.76
CA GLU A 120 -2.79 3.97 -7.40
C GLU A 120 -4.33 3.88 -7.38
N VAL A 121 -4.89 2.92 -8.11
CA VAL A 121 -6.34 2.82 -8.37
C VAL A 121 -7.11 1.88 -7.43
N ARG A 122 -6.43 1.25 -6.47
CA ARG A 122 -7.07 0.33 -5.51
C ARG A 122 -8.00 1.08 -4.57
N ALA A 123 -8.99 0.36 -4.01
CA ALA A 123 -9.97 0.91 -3.07
C ALA A 123 -9.34 1.60 -1.85
N ASN A 124 -8.17 1.15 -1.40
CA ASN A 124 -7.44 1.74 -0.28
C ASN A 124 -6.41 2.82 -0.69
N GLN A 125 -6.22 3.07 -1.98
CA GLN A 125 -5.24 4.02 -2.53
C GLN A 125 -5.91 5.27 -3.14
N LEU A 126 -7.05 5.07 -3.82
CA LEU A 126 -7.89 6.11 -4.41
C LEU A 126 -9.06 6.42 -3.47
N VAL A 127 -8.80 7.31 -2.52
CA VAL A 127 -9.65 7.56 -1.35
C VAL A 127 -9.95 9.05 -1.20
N CYS A 128 -10.83 9.41 -0.26
CA CYS A 128 -11.02 10.78 0.17
C CYS A 128 -9.66 11.40 0.55
N PRO A 129 -9.33 12.62 0.09
CA PRO A 129 -8.10 13.29 0.49
C PRO A 129 -8.10 13.72 1.97
N GLY A 130 -9.27 13.72 2.61
CA GLY A 130 -9.44 14.03 4.03
C GLY A 130 -9.16 12.85 4.97
N ALA A 131 -9.40 13.06 6.26
CA ALA A 131 -9.03 12.11 7.31
C ALA A 131 -9.78 10.76 7.24
N CYS A 132 -11.00 10.71 6.69
CA CYS A 132 -11.77 9.46 6.65
C CYS A 132 -11.19 8.40 5.72
N ARG A 133 -10.42 8.80 4.69
CA ARG A 133 -9.80 7.89 3.71
C ARG A 133 -10.78 6.89 3.09
N LEU A 134 -12.06 7.26 2.98
CA LEU A 134 -13.09 6.44 2.37
C LEU A 134 -12.83 6.29 0.86
N SER A 135 -13.04 5.09 0.31
CA SER A 135 -12.83 4.83 -1.12
C SER A 135 -13.77 5.68 -1.98
N LEU A 136 -13.27 6.20 -3.09
CA LEU A 136 -14.08 7.00 -4.01
C LEU A 136 -14.99 6.11 -4.85
N THR A 137 -16.27 6.50 -4.98
CA THR A 137 -17.24 5.73 -5.77
C THR A 137 -16.98 5.88 -7.27
N LYS A 138 -17.36 4.87 -8.08
CA LYS A 138 -17.27 4.94 -9.54
C LYS A 138 -17.99 6.16 -10.14
N ARG A 139 -19.12 6.55 -9.55
CA ARG A 139 -19.89 7.75 -9.95
C ARG A 139 -19.07 9.02 -9.73
N THR A 140 -18.48 9.18 -8.54
CA THR A 140 -17.61 10.33 -8.22
C THR A 140 -16.41 10.40 -9.16
N LEU A 141 -15.78 9.26 -9.44
CA LEU A 141 -14.64 9.18 -10.34
C LEU A 141 -15.02 9.55 -11.78
N ARG A 142 -16.14 9.01 -12.32
CA ARG A 142 -16.60 9.28 -13.68
C ARG A 142 -16.91 10.77 -13.91
N HIS A 143 -17.50 11.45 -12.93
CA HIS A 143 -17.83 12.87 -13.03
C HIS A 143 -16.61 13.80 -12.89
N ASN A 144 -15.52 13.31 -12.31
CA ASN A 144 -14.31 14.10 -12.02
C ASN A 144 -13.10 13.72 -12.88
N MET A 145 -13.30 12.94 -13.95
CA MET A 145 -12.25 12.54 -14.87
C MET A 145 -12.66 12.86 -16.32
N SER A 146 -11.65 13.12 -17.16
CA SER A 146 -11.83 13.04 -18.61
C SER A 146 -11.99 11.59 -19.07
N ASP A 147 -12.59 11.38 -20.24
CA ASP A 147 -12.78 10.03 -20.81
C ASP A 147 -11.47 9.25 -20.92
N ILE A 148 -10.39 9.92 -21.34
CA ILE A 148 -9.05 9.32 -21.47
C ILE A 148 -8.52 8.83 -20.11
N THR A 149 -8.74 9.61 -19.04
CA THR A 149 -8.26 9.26 -17.70
C THR A 149 -9.11 8.15 -17.09
N TYR A 150 -10.41 8.17 -17.35
CA TYR A 150 -11.33 7.14 -16.90
C TYR A 150 -11.06 5.79 -17.58
N GLN A 151 -10.75 5.78 -18.89
CA GLN A 151 -10.33 4.56 -19.60
C GLN A 151 -9.06 3.98 -18.95
N LYS A 152 -8.02 4.80 -18.71
CA LYS A 152 -6.82 4.35 -17.99
C LYS A 152 -7.13 3.74 -16.62
N TYR A 153 -8.06 4.33 -15.87
CA TYR A 153 -8.51 3.76 -14.59
C TYR A 153 -9.11 2.36 -14.77
N VAL A 154 -9.96 2.16 -15.78
CA VAL A 154 -10.54 0.84 -16.09
C VAL A 154 -9.45 -0.14 -16.52
N ASP A 155 -8.54 0.27 -17.41
CA ASP A 155 -7.42 -0.57 -17.87
C ASP A 155 -6.55 -1.04 -16.69
N PHE A 156 -6.26 -0.16 -15.73
CA PHE A 156 -5.49 -0.54 -14.54
C PHE A 156 -6.24 -1.53 -13.64
N LEU A 157 -7.57 -1.42 -13.52
CA LEU A 157 -8.37 -2.38 -12.74
C LEU A 157 -8.38 -3.76 -13.42
N GLU A 158 -8.61 -3.80 -14.73
CA GLU A 158 -8.61 -5.03 -15.50
C GLU A 158 -7.23 -5.70 -15.45
N MET A 159 -6.16 -4.93 -15.64
CA MET A 159 -4.79 -5.42 -15.54
C MET A 159 -4.52 -6.02 -14.16
N GLN A 160 -4.95 -5.38 -13.07
CA GLN A 160 -4.79 -5.95 -11.73
C GLN A 160 -5.55 -7.27 -11.57
N GLN A 161 -6.77 -7.37 -12.09
CA GLN A 161 -7.56 -8.59 -12.05
C GLN A 161 -6.90 -9.73 -12.86
N GLN A 162 -6.41 -9.43 -14.05
CA GLN A 162 -5.69 -10.39 -14.90
C GLN A 162 -4.40 -10.88 -14.21
N VAL A 163 -3.62 -10.00 -13.58
CA VAL A 163 -2.44 -10.40 -12.78
C VAL A 163 -2.82 -11.35 -11.64
N LEU A 164 -3.94 -11.09 -10.94
CA LEU A 164 -4.42 -11.98 -9.89
C LEU A 164 -4.83 -13.36 -10.43
N GLN A 165 -5.29 -13.43 -11.68
CA GLN A 165 -5.59 -14.67 -12.40
C GLN A 165 -4.32 -15.35 -12.97
N GLY A 166 -3.13 -14.80 -12.74
CA GLY A 166 -1.85 -15.36 -13.18
C GLY A 166 -1.38 -14.88 -14.55
N ALA A 167 -2.02 -13.86 -15.14
CA ALA A 167 -1.56 -13.27 -16.40
C ALA A 167 -0.14 -12.70 -16.26
N ARG A 168 0.65 -12.84 -17.33
CA ARG A 168 1.99 -12.27 -17.44
C ARG A 168 1.99 -11.25 -18.56
N TYR A 169 2.73 -10.17 -18.40
CA TYR A 169 2.84 -9.10 -19.40
C TYR A 169 4.25 -9.05 -19.99
N CYS A 170 4.35 -8.53 -21.20
CA CYS A 170 5.62 -8.22 -21.83
C CYS A 170 6.37 -7.23 -20.92
N PRO A 171 7.60 -7.56 -20.47
CA PRO A 171 8.33 -6.75 -19.50
C PRO A 171 8.94 -5.48 -20.12
N ARG A 172 8.76 -5.26 -21.42
CA ARG A 172 9.28 -4.08 -22.11
C ARG A 172 8.40 -2.86 -21.86
N PRO A 173 8.99 -1.69 -21.56
CA PRO A 173 8.26 -0.46 -21.22
C PRO A 173 7.24 -0.05 -22.29
N GLU A 174 7.63 -0.19 -23.57
CA GLU A 174 6.84 0.27 -24.72
C GLU A 174 5.78 -0.74 -25.19
N CYS A 175 5.73 -1.95 -24.62
CA CYS A 175 4.84 -3.01 -25.13
C CYS A 175 3.72 -3.34 -24.16
N GLY A 176 4.04 -3.83 -22.96
CA GLY A 176 3.02 -4.16 -21.94
C GLY A 176 1.92 -5.14 -22.37
N GLN A 177 2.06 -5.89 -23.47
CA GLN A 177 1.04 -6.81 -23.97
C GLN A 177 0.94 -8.09 -23.14
N VAL A 178 -0.26 -8.66 -23.02
CA VAL A 178 -0.49 -9.92 -22.30
C VAL A 178 0.21 -11.07 -23.03
N LEU A 179 0.97 -11.87 -22.28
CA LEU A 179 1.69 -13.04 -22.80
C LEU A 179 0.80 -14.29 -22.72
N PRO A 180 0.83 -15.15 -23.75
CA PRO A 180 0.09 -16.40 -23.73
C PRO A 180 0.58 -17.35 -22.62
N ASN A 181 -0.36 -18.07 -22.02
CA ASN A 181 -0.16 -18.94 -20.85
C ASN A 181 0.77 -20.15 -21.12
N THR A 182 1.24 -20.33 -22.35
CA THR A 182 2.13 -21.41 -22.79
C THR A 182 3.59 -21.24 -22.35
N SER A 183 3.97 -20.06 -21.86
CA SER A 183 5.36 -19.74 -21.45
C SER A 183 5.82 -20.45 -20.16
N ALA A 184 4.98 -21.27 -19.53
CA ALA A 184 5.28 -21.94 -18.25
C ALA A 184 6.07 -23.26 -18.39
N LYS A 185 6.23 -23.81 -19.60
CA LYS A 185 6.83 -25.14 -19.81
C LYS A 185 8.06 -25.10 -20.73
N LYS A 186 9.20 -24.59 -20.24
CA LYS A 186 10.57 -25.01 -20.65
C LYS A 186 11.62 -24.18 -19.90
N ASN A 187 12.41 -24.85 -19.05
CA ASN A 187 13.74 -24.61 -18.44
C ASN A 187 14.44 -23.23 -18.41
N ASN A 188 13.79 -22.10 -18.69
CA ASN A 188 14.36 -20.79 -18.45
C ASN A 188 13.25 -19.73 -18.32
N ASN A 189 12.66 -19.64 -17.13
CA ASN A 189 11.59 -18.70 -16.75
C ASN A 189 11.96 -17.20 -16.92
N ARG A 190 13.15 -16.90 -17.49
CA ARG A 190 13.65 -15.57 -17.81
C ARG A 190 13.53 -15.21 -19.29
N ARG A 191 13.50 -16.16 -20.23
CA ARG A 191 13.34 -15.83 -21.66
C ARG A 191 11.85 -15.68 -21.97
N VAL A 192 11.48 -14.57 -22.59
CA VAL A 192 10.11 -14.31 -23.03
C VAL A 192 10.15 -13.81 -24.46
N TYR A 193 9.41 -14.47 -25.33
CA TYR A 193 9.10 -13.97 -26.67
C TYR A 193 7.72 -13.33 -26.66
N CYS A 194 7.61 -12.12 -27.18
CA CYS A 194 6.34 -11.40 -27.30
C CYS A 194 5.94 -11.31 -28.77
N THR A 195 4.74 -11.79 -29.10
CA THR A 195 4.21 -11.76 -30.48
C THR A 195 3.81 -10.37 -30.94
N ALA A 196 3.53 -9.44 -30.03
CA ALA A 196 3.11 -8.09 -30.39
C ALA A 196 4.28 -7.16 -30.75
N CYS A 197 5.44 -7.33 -30.11
CA CYS A 197 6.65 -6.56 -30.44
C CYS A 197 7.71 -7.39 -31.19
N GLU A 198 7.43 -8.67 -31.44
CA GLU A 198 8.26 -9.63 -32.16
C GLU A 198 9.70 -9.79 -31.62
N LYS A 199 9.95 -9.46 -30.34
CA LYS A 199 11.30 -9.55 -29.76
C LYS A 199 11.36 -10.45 -28.53
N GLU A 200 12.55 -10.99 -28.30
CA GLU A 200 12.89 -11.70 -27.07
C GLU A 200 13.39 -10.75 -25.99
N SER A 201 12.93 -10.96 -24.77
CA SER A 201 13.30 -10.15 -23.61
C SER A 201 13.55 -11.00 -22.37
N CYS A 202 14.27 -10.42 -21.42
CA CYS A 202 14.45 -10.96 -20.09
C CYS A 202 13.26 -10.58 -19.20
N PHE A 203 12.47 -11.55 -18.74
CA PHE A 203 11.33 -11.33 -17.84
C PHE A 203 11.71 -10.61 -16.53
N LYS A 204 12.98 -10.67 -16.15
CA LYS A 204 13.45 -10.14 -14.87
C LYS A 204 13.81 -8.65 -14.92
N CYS A 205 14.33 -8.16 -16.05
CA CYS A 205 14.78 -6.76 -16.18
C CYS A 205 14.10 -6.00 -17.32
N GLY A 206 13.33 -6.68 -18.19
CA GLY A 206 12.65 -6.06 -19.33
C GLY A 206 13.55 -5.74 -20.53
N SER A 207 14.86 -5.83 -20.39
CA SER A 207 15.84 -5.66 -21.48
C SER A 207 15.86 -6.87 -22.42
N ASP A 208 16.67 -6.81 -23.47
CA ASP A 208 16.90 -7.94 -24.38
C ASP A 208 17.35 -9.19 -23.64
N PHE A 209 16.97 -10.36 -24.18
CA PHE A 209 17.30 -11.62 -23.52
C PHE A 209 18.82 -11.82 -23.45
N HIS A 210 19.29 -12.20 -22.25
CA HIS A 210 20.69 -12.48 -22.00
C HIS A 210 20.85 -13.83 -21.25
N PRO A 211 21.74 -14.74 -21.72
CA PRO A 211 21.90 -16.07 -21.12
C PRO A 211 22.38 -16.03 -19.67
N ILE A 212 23.37 -15.18 -19.38
CA ILE A 212 24.01 -15.07 -18.07
C ILE A 212 23.07 -14.30 -17.11
N PRO A 213 22.85 -14.73 -15.86
CA PRO A 213 21.92 -14.10 -14.92
C PRO A 213 22.41 -12.78 -14.30
N MET A 214 23.02 -11.91 -15.10
CA MET A 214 23.41 -10.55 -14.71
C MET A 214 22.27 -9.56 -14.97
N CYS A 215 21.06 -9.88 -14.50
CA CYS A 215 19.91 -8.99 -14.63
C CYS A 215 20.05 -7.86 -13.59
N GLY A 216 19.87 -6.61 -14.01
CA GLY A 216 19.60 -5.51 -13.10
C GLY A 216 20.68 -4.43 -13.07
N ASP A 217 20.24 -3.25 -12.65
CA ASP A 217 21.10 -2.10 -12.49
C ASP A 217 22.00 -2.28 -11.25
N ARG A 218 23.32 -2.30 -11.50
CA ARG A 218 24.34 -2.42 -10.44
C ARG A 218 24.29 -1.21 -9.51
N ASN A 219 23.95 -0.03 -10.04
CA ASN A 219 23.83 1.20 -9.28
C ASN A 219 22.64 1.11 -8.32
N TYR A 220 21.44 0.80 -8.83
CA TYR A 220 20.27 0.56 -7.99
C TYR A 220 20.51 -0.51 -6.92
N SER A 221 21.14 -1.63 -7.30
CA SER A 221 21.46 -2.71 -6.36
C SER A 221 22.45 -2.28 -5.27
N SER A 222 23.35 -1.34 -5.59
CA SER A 222 24.31 -0.77 -4.64
C SER A 222 23.64 0.24 -3.72
N TRP A 223 22.80 1.11 -4.29
CA TRP A 223 22.00 2.06 -3.53
C TRP A 223 21.09 1.36 -2.52
N CYS A 224 20.39 0.29 -2.92
CA CYS A 224 19.55 -0.50 -2.01
C CYS A 224 20.33 -1.09 -0.84
N ARG A 225 21.57 -1.53 -1.09
CA ARG A 225 22.48 -2.06 -0.06
C ARG A 225 22.91 -0.99 0.95
N ASN A 226 23.04 0.25 0.50
CA ASN A 226 23.52 1.36 1.33
C ASN A 226 22.37 2.07 2.08
N ASN A 227 21.13 1.99 1.59
CA ASN A 227 19.98 2.71 2.15
C ASN A 227 18.97 1.80 2.87
N HIS A 228 19.43 0.67 3.42
CA HIS A 228 18.56 -0.26 4.17
C HIS A 228 17.24 -0.58 3.45
N VAL A 229 17.32 -0.96 2.16
CA VAL A 229 16.14 -1.29 1.37
C VAL A 229 15.89 -2.79 1.43
N GLN A 230 14.63 -3.19 1.68
CA GLN A 230 14.21 -4.59 1.67
C GLN A 230 12.95 -4.79 0.84
N ALA A 231 12.79 -5.99 0.30
CA ALA A 231 11.61 -6.36 -0.46
C ALA A 231 10.46 -6.74 0.48
N CYS A 232 9.25 -6.28 0.16
CA CYS A 232 8.03 -6.66 0.87
C CYS A 232 7.86 -8.20 0.84
N PRO A 233 7.60 -8.87 1.97
CA PRO A 233 7.41 -10.32 2.00
C PRO A 233 6.16 -10.79 1.25
N ASN A 234 5.15 -9.93 1.07
CA ASN A 234 3.92 -10.27 0.38
C ASN A 234 4.01 -10.02 -1.14
N CYS A 235 4.45 -8.82 -1.56
CA CYS A 235 4.43 -8.41 -2.97
C CYS A 235 5.82 -8.15 -3.59
N THR A 236 6.91 -8.34 -2.84
CA THR A 236 8.31 -8.11 -3.25
C THR A 236 8.69 -6.67 -3.62
N TRP A 237 7.78 -5.71 -3.45
CA TRP A 237 8.06 -4.29 -3.66
C TRP A 237 9.20 -3.80 -2.77
N ALA A 238 10.13 -3.02 -3.33
CA ALA A 238 11.22 -2.45 -2.56
C ALA A 238 10.69 -1.39 -1.60
N ILE A 239 11.06 -1.50 -0.32
CA ILE A 239 10.68 -0.59 0.75
C ILE A 239 11.96 -0.13 1.43
N GLU A 240 12.12 1.18 1.58
CA GLU A 240 13.19 1.80 2.37
C GLU A 240 12.76 1.90 3.83
N LYS A 241 13.69 1.66 4.76
CA LYS A 241 13.42 1.82 6.19
C LYS A 241 13.56 3.29 6.59
N THR A 242 12.45 3.96 6.84
CA THR A 242 12.43 5.32 7.38
C THR A 242 12.19 5.28 8.90
N GLY A 243 13.28 5.27 9.68
CA GLY A 243 13.24 5.41 11.15
C GLY A 243 13.51 4.14 11.98
N GLY A 244 13.13 4.20 13.27
CA GLY A 244 13.47 3.19 14.28
C GLY A 244 12.43 2.07 14.49
N CYS A 245 11.19 2.27 14.03
CA CYS A 245 10.12 1.28 14.23
C CYS A 245 10.37 0.00 13.41
N LYS A 246 10.06 -1.15 14.01
CA LYS A 246 10.13 -2.46 13.33
C LYS A 246 8.81 -2.85 12.66
N HIS A 247 7.70 -2.19 12.99
CA HIS A 247 6.40 -2.36 12.32
C HIS A 247 6.41 -1.49 11.07
N MET A 248 6.23 -2.13 9.91
CA MET A 248 6.21 -1.43 8.64
C MET A 248 5.02 -1.88 7.82
N SER A 249 4.44 -0.94 7.07
CA SER A 249 3.31 -1.19 6.19
C SER A 249 3.76 -0.96 4.75
N CYS A 250 3.52 -1.96 3.89
CA CYS A 250 3.90 -1.85 2.48
C CYS A 250 3.04 -0.79 1.77
N THR A 251 3.67 0.21 1.17
CA THR A 251 2.97 1.27 0.41
C THR A 251 2.19 0.74 -0.80
N ARG A 252 2.59 -0.41 -1.36
CA ARG A 252 1.95 -1.02 -2.54
C ARG A 252 0.79 -1.95 -2.22
N CYS A 253 0.92 -2.81 -1.21
CA CYS A 253 -0.09 -3.84 -0.89
C CYS A 253 -0.71 -3.71 0.50
N SER A 254 -0.33 -2.68 1.26
CA SER A 254 -0.78 -2.43 2.65
C SER A 254 -0.54 -3.58 3.62
N PHE A 255 0.26 -4.58 3.25
CA PHE A 255 0.67 -5.65 4.16
C PHE A 255 1.53 -5.08 5.28
N GLU A 256 1.12 -5.34 6.51
CA GLU A 256 1.84 -4.95 7.72
C GLU A 256 2.75 -6.09 8.18
N PHE A 257 4.02 -5.79 8.38
CA PHE A 257 5.00 -6.81 8.72
C PHE A 257 6.08 -6.27 9.65
N CYS A 258 6.80 -7.20 10.29
CA CYS A 258 8.00 -6.88 11.02
C CYS A 258 9.21 -6.80 10.08
N TRP A 259 9.90 -5.66 10.08
CA TRP A 259 11.09 -5.41 9.27
C TRP A 259 12.22 -6.44 9.45
N TYR A 260 12.35 -7.02 10.65
CA TYR A 260 13.43 -7.96 10.96
C TYR A 260 13.08 -9.39 10.57
N CYS A 261 11.90 -9.87 10.96
CA CYS A 261 11.54 -11.28 10.81
C CYS A 261 10.62 -11.58 9.62
N HIS A 262 10.18 -10.52 8.91
CA HIS A 262 9.30 -10.56 7.73
C HIS A 262 7.98 -11.27 7.96
N GLN A 263 7.57 -11.41 9.23
CA GLN A 263 6.30 -12.01 9.61
C GLN A 263 5.21 -10.94 9.57
N ASP A 264 3.99 -11.36 9.23
CA ASP A 264 2.76 -10.58 9.41
C ASP A 264 2.71 -9.99 10.82
N TRP A 265 2.39 -8.69 10.91
CA TRP A 265 2.30 -7.98 12.17
C TRP A 265 1.22 -8.55 13.11
N SER A 266 0.09 -9.01 12.57
CA SER A 266 -1.03 -9.57 13.35
C SER A 266 -0.66 -10.83 14.13
N THR A 267 0.27 -11.63 13.60
CA THR A 267 0.76 -12.88 14.23
C THR A 267 2.14 -12.71 14.86
N HIS A 268 2.65 -11.49 14.89
CA HIS A 268 4.00 -11.20 15.36
C HIS A 268 4.11 -11.39 16.88
N SER A 269 5.10 -12.18 17.31
CA SER A 269 5.44 -12.31 18.74
C SER A 269 6.85 -11.81 18.99
N LYS A 270 7.02 -11.03 20.06
CA LYS A 270 8.32 -10.48 20.47
C LYS A 270 9.36 -11.59 20.69
N VAL A 271 8.93 -12.72 21.25
CA VAL A 271 9.79 -13.88 21.55
C VAL A 271 10.34 -14.53 20.27
N LYS A 272 9.51 -14.68 19.23
CA LYS A 272 9.94 -15.34 17.97
C LYS A 272 10.61 -14.38 16.98
N CYS A 273 10.48 -13.06 17.19
CA CYS A 273 11.02 -12.04 16.30
C CYS A 273 12.51 -12.24 15.98
N TYR A 274 13.36 -12.23 17.00
CA TYR A 274 14.81 -12.32 16.81
C TYR A 274 15.26 -13.68 16.24
N PRO A 275 14.77 -14.83 16.73
CA PRO A 275 15.05 -16.12 16.11
C PRO A 275 14.65 -16.19 14.64
N LEU A 276 13.44 -15.72 14.29
CA LEU A 276 12.97 -15.75 12.90
C LEU A 276 13.77 -14.79 12.00
N ALA A 277 14.14 -13.61 12.51
CA ALA A 277 15.01 -12.68 11.79
C ALA A 277 16.39 -13.29 11.52
N TYR A 278 16.98 -13.97 12.50
CA TYR A 278 18.23 -14.70 12.34
C TYR A 278 18.11 -15.78 11.27
N ILE A 279 17.10 -16.65 11.37
CA ILE A 279 16.87 -17.76 10.43
C ILE A 279 16.64 -17.24 9.01
N ARG A 280 15.82 -16.20 8.83
CA ARG A 280 15.48 -15.64 7.51
C ARG A 280 16.53 -14.70 6.91
N SER A 281 17.51 -14.25 7.71
CA SER A 281 18.54 -13.33 7.23
C SER A 281 19.29 -13.86 5.99
N LYS A 282 19.45 -13.00 4.98
CA LYS A 282 20.27 -13.26 3.78
C LYS A 282 21.61 -12.53 3.81
N HIS A 283 22.03 -12.05 4.97
CA HIS A 283 23.23 -11.24 5.12
C HIS A 283 24.50 -12.01 4.69
N ARG A 284 25.43 -11.31 4.03
CA ARG A 284 26.65 -11.90 3.43
C ARG A 284 27.60 -12.49 4.48
N TYR A 285 27.49 -12.08 5.74
CA TYR A 285 28.23 -12.63 6.88
C TYR A 285 28.08 -14.15 7.00
N PHE A 286 26.86 -14.68 6.76
CA PHE A 286 26.60 -16.12 6.77
C PHE A 286 26.98 -16.79 5.43
N GLY A 287 27.49 -16.03 4.46
CA GLY A 287 27.90 -16.57 3.16
C GLY A 287 26.99 -16.16 2.01
N ARG A 288 27.53 -16.34 0.79
CA ARG A 288 26.91 -15.86 -0.45
C ARG A 288 25.78 -16.76 -0.93
N THR A 289 25.88 -18.07 -0.70
CA THR A 289 24.93 -19.08 -1.19
C THR A 289 24.08 -19.63 -0.05
N VAL A 290 22.89 -20.15 -0.39
CA VAL A 290 21.96 -20.77 0.58
C VAL A 290 22.62 -21.91 1.38
N PRO A 291 23.33 -22.89 0.78
CA PRO A 291 23.96 -23.96 1.56
C PRO A 291 25.02 -23.46 2.53
N VAL A 292 25.84 -22.47 2.14
CA VAL A 292 26.84 -21.87 3.04
C VAL A 292 26.16 -21.15 4.20
N ARG A 293 25.04 -20.43 3.95
CA ARG A 293 24.26 -19.80 5.02
C ARG A 293 23.64 -20.81 5.97
N LEU A 294 23.18 -21.94 5.47
CA LEU A 294 22.64 -22.99 6.31
C LEU A 294 23.72 -23.50 7.27
N VAL A 295 24.88 -23.90 6.73
CA VAL A 295 25.98 -24.46 7.51
C VAL A 295 26.52 -23.44 8.50
N THR A 296 26.80 -22.21 8.07
CA THR A 296 27.33 -21.17 8.97
C THR A 296 26.36 -20.86 10.09
N LYS A 297 25.05 -20.72 9.80
CA LYS A 297 24.05 -20.48 10.84
C LYS A 297 23.90 -21.65 11.81
N THR A 298 23.95 -22.89 11.32
CA THR A 298 23.88 -24.07 12.20
C THR A 298 25.13 -24.22 13.05
N VAL A 299 26.32 -23.83 12.55
CA VAL A 299 27.56 -23.80 13.34
C VAL A 299 27.47 -22.73 14.43
N PHE A 300 27.01 -21.52 14.12
CA PHE A 300 26.82 -20.48 15.14
C PHE A 300 25.77 -20.87 16.19
N ALA A 301 24.70 -21.53 15.77
CA ALA A 301 23.70 -22.07 16.70
C ALA A 301 24.25 -23.26 17.53
N GLY A 302 25.13 -24.08 16.93
CA GLY A 302 25.78 -25.23 17.56
C GLY A 302 26.94 -24.85 18.50
N VAL A 303 27.66 -23.76 18.25
CA VAL A 303 28.69 -23.25 19.18
C VAL A 303 28.03 -22.63 20.42
N ALA A 304 26.89 -21.96 20.26
CA ALA A 304 26.03 -21.56 21.37
C ALA A 304 25.54 -22.76 22.21
N ALA A 305 25.46 -23.95 21.58
CA ALA A 305 25.15 -25.22 22.24
C ALA A 305 26.33 -25.89 22.91
N GLY A 306 27.49 -25.87 22.26
CA GLY A 306 28.70 -26.53 22.71
C GLY A 306 29.34 -25.89 23.95
N ALA A 307 29.05 -24.62 24.25
CA ALA A 307 29.52 -23.95 25.47
C ALA A 307 28.89 -24.47 26.77
N VAL A 308 27.94 -25.42 26.70
CA VAL A 308 27.22 -25.98 27.87
C VAL A 308 27.70 -27.40 28.22
N VAL A 309 28.51 -28.04 27.36
CA VAL A 309 28.88 -29.46 27.53
C VAL A 309 30.25 -29.62 28.19
N ALA A 310 30.56 -28.76 29.16
CA ALA A 310 31.61 -29.00 30.14
C ALA A 310 30.98 -28.97 31.54
N GLY A 311 30.26 -30.04 31.87
CA GLY A 311 29.85 -30.37 33.24
C GLY A 311 28.36 -30.23 33.53
N THR A 312 27.70 -31.39 33.65
CA THR A 312 26.36 -31.64 34.25
C THR A 312 25.15 -31.26 33.39
N GLY A 313 24.44 -32.27 32.88
CA GLY A 313 22.97 -32.42 32.86
C GLY A 313 22.00 -31.29 32.40
N VAL A 314 22.46 -30.14 31.92
CA VAL A 314 21.61 -28.95 31.66
C VAL A 314 21.68 -28.54 30.17
N VAL A 315 21.76 -29.51 29.27
CA VAL A 315 21.92 -29.21 27.83
C VAL A 315 20.65 -28.62 27.21
N LEU A 316 19.45 -28.88 27.75
CA LEU A 316 18.20 -28.37 27.15
C LEU A 316 17.79 -26.96 27.62
N ALA A 317 18.26 -26.48 28.77
CA ALA A 317 17.81 -25.21 29.35
C ALA A 317 18.69 -24.00 29.00
N VAL A 318 19.96 -24.20 28.63
CA VAL A 318 20.91 -23.10 28.32
C VAL A 318 20.98 -22.78 26.82
N LEU A 319 20.56 -23.70 25.95
CA LEU A 319 20.45 -23.46 24.50
C LEU A 319 19.53 -22.30 24.15
N PRO A 320 18.28 -22.22 24.69
CA PRO A 320 17.37 -21.16 24.30
C PRO A 320 17.87 -19.76 24.71
N PRO A 321 18.39 -19.52 25.94
CA PRO A 321 18.96 -18.22 26.32
C PRO A 321 20.16 -17.76 25.48
N VAL A 322 21.12 -18.64 25.21
CA VAL A 322 22.35 -18.28 24.47
C VAL A 322 22.05 -18.01 22.99
N LEU A 323 21.16 -18.82 22.39
CA LEU A 323 20.68 -18.57 21.04
C LEU A 323 19.91 -17.24 20.95
N LEU A 324 19.05 -16.94 21.93
CA LEU A 324 18.31 -15.67 21.98
C LEU A 324 19.26 -14.48 22.14
N TRP A 325 20.32 -14.62 22.95
CA TRP A 325 21.34 -13.59 23.12
C TRP A 325 22.11 -13.34 21.82
N HIS A 326 22.64 -14.38 21.17
CA HIS A 326 23.33 -14.24 19.89
C HIS A 326 22.41 -13.76 18.76
N CYS A 327 21.14 -14.20 18.73
CA CYS A 327 20.15 -13.67 17.79
C CYS A 327 19.90 -12.18 18.04
N GLY A 328 19.79 -11.78 19.31
CA GLY A 328 19.62 -10.39 19.73
C GLY A 328 20.81 -9.52 19.31
N VAL A 329 22.04 -9.94 19.62
CA VAL A 329 23.29 -9.26 19.25
C VAL A 329 23.43 -9.16 17.73
N TYR A 330 23.23 -10.27 16.99
CA TYR A 330 23.29 -10.26 15.53
C TYR A 330 22.28 -9.29 14.92
N VAL A 331 21.03 -9.31 15.39
CA VAL A 331 19.99 -8.41 14.87
C VAL A 331 20.35 -6.97 15.21
N LYS A 332 20.80 -6.68 16.44
CA LYS A 332 21.23 -5.34 16.85
C LYS A 332 22.37 -4.82 15.97
N ASP A 333 23.46 -5.55 15.88
CA ASP A 333 24.70 -5.07 15.25
C ASP A 333 24.68 -5.11 13.71
N LYS A 334 23.86 -5.98 13.10
CA LYS A 334 23.92 -6.23 11.64
C LYS A 334 22.62 -6.00 10.90
N ILE A 335 21.47 -5.95 11.58
CA ILE A 335 20.16 -5.72 10.94
C ILE A 335 19.58 -4.36 11.35
N THR A 336 19.75 -3.93 12.60
CA THR A 336 19.15 -2.69 13.07
C THR A 336 19.94 -1.44 12.71
N GLY A 337 21.25 -1.57 12.44
CA GLY A 337 22.09 -0.49 11.93
C GLY A 337 22.19 0.69 12.90
N HIS A 338 22.56 0.41 14.15
CA HIS A 338 23.08 1.42 15.07
C HIS A 338 24.60 1.30 15.17
#